data_AF-A0AAQ3R766-F1
#
_entry.id   AF-A0AAQ3R766-F1
#
_cell.length_a   1.000
_cell.length_b   1.000
_cell.length_c   1.000
_cell.angle_alpha   90.00
_cell.angle_beta   90.00
_cell.angle_gamma   90.00
#
_symmetry.space_group_name_H-M   'P 1'
#
loop_
_entity.id
_entity.type
_entity.pdbx_description
1 polymer ?
#
loop_
_entity_poly.entity_id
_entity_poly.type
_entity_poly.pdbx_seq_one_letter_code
_entity_poly.pdbx_strand_id
1 'polypeptide(L)'
;MVTPTFSCLHPIKMSTSFAAKKAKILEQLNVPDDEYSDASPKGSVDLNIAELIAEINGLEGFVTTSSCGGRISVYLEGPPKPPKGAQESPAATAATSTGGKGGGEWLFGSHEPFEIPDALQGSGLLYERLGLPRNTAVQCPPDTAGIRFVHLKFEPMILHILTSSTENAQCALTAAMEAGFRESGISGLGNQTSRSKAPVTPMVAVRTSGMALSSIIGYMAPTGEIHPMVSEPFLLTVLKIANGRFETNEQRKERFRSMLHTRISKKDEEINTRRQRREGRQPRDVNAGSTTDAPISDGVTEPTSAGDSRSGESSANYSGRPPSRTMDFDLILSPPDFMNPDES
;
A
#
# COMPACT_ATOMS: atom_id res chain seq x y z
N MET A 1 -38.41 -11.86 38.52
CA MET A 1 -37.18 -11.89 37.71
C MET A 1 -37.17 -10.62 36.87
N VAL A 2 -36.42 -9.61 37.30
CA VAL A 2 -36.27 -8.35 36.55
C VAL A 2 -35.07 -8.53 35.65
N THR A 3 -35.29 -8.58 34.34
CA THR A 3 -34.22 -8.57 33.35
C THR A 3 -33.61 -7.17 33.30
N PRO A 4 -32.30 -6.99 33.51
CA PRO A 4 -31.68 -5.70 33.30
C PRO A 4 -31.53 -5.49 31.79
N THR A 5 -32.21 -4.47 31.28
CA THR A 5 -32.01 -3.95 29.93
C THR A 5 -30.64 -3.26 29.87
N PHE A 6 -29.66 -3.95 29.31
CA PHE A 6 -28.38 -3.33 28.93
C PHE A 6 -28.60 -2.41 27.73
N SER A 7 -28.94 -1.15 28.00
CA SER A 7 -28.93 -0.07 27.01
C SER A 7 -27.92 0.99 27.46
N CYS A 8 -26.74 0.98 26.85
CA CYS A 8 -26.06 2.16 26.29
C CYS A 8 -24.71 1.76 25.68
N LEU A 9 -24.73 1.05 24.53
CA LEU A 9 -23.54 0.90 23.71
C LEU A 9 -23.20 2.28 23.13
N HIS A 10 -22.13 2.92 23.63
CA HIS A 10 -21.51 4.03 22.91
C HIS A 10 -20.40 3.45 22.00
N PRO A 11 -20.68 3.22 20.69
CA PRO A 11 -19.63 2.89 19.75
C PRO A 11 -18.58 4.01 19.75
N ILE A 12 -17.32 3.66 19.51
CA ILE A 12 -16.28 4.67 19.28
C ILE A 12 -16.80 5.50 18.12
N LYS A 13 -17.13 6.77 18.36
CA LYS A 13 -17.85 7.58 17.38
C LYS A 13 -16.89 7.85 16.23
N MET A 14 -16.98 7.02 15.20
CA MET A 14 -16.33 7.23 13.91
C MET A 14 -16.55 8.67 13.47
N SER A 15 -15.51 9.32 12.96
CA SER A 15 -15.69 10.69 12.51
C SER A 15 -16.75 10.74 11.42
N THR A 16 -17.72 11.65 11.57
CA THR A 16 -18.79 11.85 10.59
C THR A 16 -18.22 12.15 9.20
N SER A 17 -17.06 12.82 9.15
CA SER A 17 -16.29 13.09 7.93
C SER A 17 -15.82 11.81 7.23
N PHE A 18 -15.21 10.85 7.95
CA PHE A 18 -14.79 9.59 7.32
C PHE A 18 -16.00 8.75 6.90
N ALA A 19 -17.03 8.64 7.75
CA ALA A 19 -18.23 7.86 7.43
C ALA A 19 -18.89 8.34 6.13
N ALA A 20 -19.01 9.67 5.95
CA ALA A 20 -19.53 10.26 4.72
C ALA A 20 -18.63 9.97 3.50
N LYS A 21 -17.30 10.07 3.64
CA LYS A 21 -16.35 9.71 2.57
C LYS A 21 -16.47 8.24 2.18
N LYS A 22 -16.51 7.35 3.17
CA LYS A 22 -16.66 5.90 2.96
C LYS A 22 -17.96 5.59 2.23
N ALA A 23 -19.10 6.14 2.69
CA ALA A 23 -20.38 5.95 2.01
C ALA A 23 -20.34 6.39 0.55
N LYS A 24 -19.77 7.57 0.27
CA LYS A 24 -19.61 8.08 -1.10
C LYS A 24 -18.73 7.18 -1.97
N ILE A 25 -17.60 6.70 -1.44
CA ILE A 25 -16.69 5.82 -2.19
C ILE A 25 -17.36 4.48 -2.46
N LEU A 26 -18.08 3.91 -1.49
CA LEU A 26 -18.80 2.65 -1.69
C LEU A 26 -19.93 2.79 -2.71
N GLU A 27 -20.64 3.93 -2.71
CA GLU A 27 -21.63 4.24 -3.75
C GLU A 27 -20.99 4.27 -5.14
N GLN A 28 -19.81 4.88 -5.27
CA GLN A 28 -19.05 4.90 -6.53
C GLN A 28 -18.56 3.51 -6.96
N LEU A 29 -18.17 2.65 -6.00
CA LEU A 29 -17.71 1.28 -6.27
C LEU A 29 -18.84 0.31 -6.60
N ASN A 30 -20.08 0.63 -6.23
CA ASN A 30 -21.26 -0.23 -6.41
C ASN A 30 -22.05 0.11 -7.69
N VAL A 31 -21.49 0.97 -8.53
CA VAL A 31 -22.02 1.27 -9.86
C VAL A 31 -21.69 0.09 -10.79
N PRO A 32 -22.61 -0.35 -11.67
CA PRO A 32 -22.37 -1.39 -12.66
C PRO A 32 -21.04 -1.21 -13.44
N ASP A 33 -20.39 -2.32 -13.81
CA ASP A 33 -19.06 -2.36 -14.44
C ASP A 33 -18.95 -1.51 -15.74
N ASP A 34 -20.07 -1.23 -16.39
CA ASP A 34 -20.20 -0.41 -17.60
C ASP A 34 -20.19 1.10 -17.34
N GLU A 35 -20.41 1.53 -16.10
CA GLU A 35 -20.37 2.93 -15.65
C GLU A 35 -19.23 3.22 -14.65
N TYR A 36 -18.63 2.19 -14.06
CA TYR A 36 -17.43 2.32 -13.24
C TYR A 36 -16.20 2.51 -14.13
N SER A 37 -15.40 3.54 -13.84
CA SER A 37 -14.10 3.75 -14.46
C SER A 37 -13.04 3.74 -13.36
N ASP A 38 -12.48 2.58 -13.06
CA ASP A 38 -11.18 2.53 -12.40
C ASP A 38 -10.15 3.28 -13.26
N ALA A 39 -9.14 3.89 -12.63
CA ALA A 39 -8.02 4.47 -13.35
C ALA A 39 -7.14 3.39 -14.03
N SER A 40 -7.42 2.11 -13.74
CA SER A 40 -6.94 0.97 -14.48
C SER A 40 -7.60 0.90 -15.87
N PRO A 41 -6.86 0.58 -16.95
CA PRO A 41 -7.40 0.45 -18.31
C PRO A 41 -8.62 -0.48 -18.45
N LYS A 42 -8.89 -1.35 -17.47
CA LYS A 42 -9.99 -2.33 -17.45
C LYS A 42 -11.38 -1.68 -17.23
N GLY A 43 -11.46 -0.51 -16.61
CA GLY A 43 -12.74 0.12 -16.24
C GLY A 43 -13.42 -0.53 -15.03
N SER A 44 -13.38 -1.86 -14.87
CA SER A 44 -14.04 -2.58 -13.77
C SER A 44 -13.12 -3.00 -12.61
N VAL A 45 -13.73 -3.33 -11.45
CA VAL A 45 -13.01 -3.94 -10.32
C VAL A 45 -12.43 -5.29 -10.74
N ASP A 46 -11.18 -5.55 -10.38
CA ASP A 46 -10.55 -6.81 -10.70
C ASP A 46 -11.11 -7.96 -9.85
N LEU A 47 -11.76 -8.94 -10.51
CA LEU A 47 -12.41 -10.08 -9.86
C LEU A 47 -11.47 -10.83 -8.92
N ASN A 48 -10.18 -10.87 -9.25
CA ASN A 48 -9.14 -11.57 -8.49
C ASN A 48 -8.86 -10.99 -7.11
N ILE A 49 -9.37 -9.80 -6.83
CA ILE A 49 -9.27 -9.15 -5.52
C ILE A 49 -10.62 -8.62 -5.03
N ALA A 50 -11.73 -8.96 -5.69
CA ALA A 50 -13.05 -8.50 -5.30
C ALA A 50 -13.41 -8.91 -3.86
N GLU A 51 -13.10 -10.14 -3.46
CA GLU A 51 -13.29 -10.63 -2.08
C GLU A 51 -12.46 -9.81 -1.08
N LEU A 52 -11.16 -9.61 -1.36
CA LEU A 52 -10.28 -8.81 -0.52
C LEU A 52 -10.78 -7.37 -0.38
N ILE A 53 -11.25 -6.76 -1.47
CA ILE A 53 -11.83 -5.42 -1.48
C ILE A 53 -13.08 -5.37 -0.62
N ALA A 54 -14.00 -6.31 -0.81
CA ALA A 54 -15.25 -6.39 -0.05
C ALA A 54 -14.99 -6.52 1.46
N GLU A 55 -14.02 -7.35 1.84
CA GLU A 55 -13.62 -7.49 3.24
C GLU A 55 -13.02 -6.22 3.82
N ILE A 56 -12.07 -5.58 3.12
CA ILE A 56 -11.47 -4.31 3.57
C ILE A 56 -12.57 -3.25 3.73
N ASN A 57 -13.52 -3.20 2.81
CA ASN A 57 -14.64 -2.29 2.84
C ASN A 57 -15.68 -2.63 3.93
N GLY A 58 -15.74 -3.87 4.39
CA GLY A 58 -16.52 -4.29 5.55
C GLY A 58 -15.95 -3.82 6.89
N LEU A 59 -14.64 -3.60 6.97
CA LEU A 59 -13.97 -3.22 8.22
C LEU A 59 -14.30 -1.78 8.65
N GLU A 60 -14.52 -1.58 9.96
CA GLU A 60 -14.73 -0.25 10.51
C GLU A 60 -13.46 0.59 10.36
N GLY A 61 -13.56 1.73 9.68
CA GLY A 61 -12.45 2.65 9.53
C GLY A 61 -11.52 2.40 8.35
N PHE A 62 -11.92 1.55 7.41
CA PHE A 62 -11.21 1.29 6.15
C PHE A 62 -12.16 1.42 4.96
N VAL A 63 -11.64 1.91 3.83
CA VAL A 63 -12.31 1.87 2.52
C VAL A 63 -11.27 1.91 1.40
N THR A 64 -11.41 1.04 0.40
CA THR A 64 -10.56 1.02 -0.80
C THR A 64 -10.98 2.14 -1.76
N THR A 65 -10.03 2.79 -2.41
CA THR A 65 -10.28 3.90 -3.37
C THR A 65 -9.80 3.63 -4.79
N SER A 66 -8.87 2.69 -4.95
CA SER A 66 -8.44 2.13 -6.24
C SER A 66 -7.66 0.85 -5.97
N SER A 67 -7.65 -0.05 -6.95
CA SER A 67 -7.16 -1.40 -6.76
C SER A 67 -6.81 -2.08 -8.08
N CYS A 68 -5.72 -2.84 -8.12
CA CYS A 68 -5.41 -3.77 -9.20
C CYS A 68 -4.85 -5.04 -8.57
N GLY A 69 -5.37 -6.22 -8.96
CA GLY A 69 -4.95 -7.51 -8.42
C GLY A 69 -3.55 -7.93 -8.88
N GLY A 70 -2.98 -7.24 -9.85
CA GLY A 70 -1.77 -7.62 -10.55
C GLY A 70 -2.11 -8.05 -11.96
N ARG A 71 -1.19 -7.79 -12.89
CA ARG A 71 -1.43 -7.99 -14.32
C ARG A 71 -0.16 -8.30 -15.08
N ILE A 72 -0.32 -9.02 -16.18
CA ILE A 72 0.65 -9.09 -17.26
C ILE A 72 0.12 -8.27 -18.44
N SER A 73 1.02 -7.60 -19.15
CA SER A 73 0.67 -6.73 -20.26
C SER A 73 1.75 -6.69 -21.32
N VAL A 74 1.32 -6.43 -22.55
CA VAL A 74 2.19 -6.01 -23.65
C VAL A 74 1.66 -4.69 -24.18
N TYR A 75 2.51 -3.69 -24.25
CA TYR A 75 2.13 -2.40 -24.80
C TYR A 75 3.25 -1.81 -25.65
N LEU A 76 2.85 -1.10 -26.69
CA LEU A 76 3.71 -0.30 -27.54
C LEU A 76 3.80 1.12 -26.96
N GLU A 77 5.01 1.65 -26.82
CA GLU A 77 5.24 3.03 -26.42
C GLU A 77 4.51 4.01 -27.34
N GLY A 78 4.11 5.17 -26.82
CA GLY A 78 3.55 6.21 -27.68
C GLY A 78 4.61 6.96 -28.47
N PRO A 79 4.20 7.85 -29.37
CA PRO A 79 5.14 8.63 -30.16
C PRO A 79 6.08 9.44 -29.26
N PRO A 80 7.36 9.58 -29.62
CA PRO A 80 8.31 10.40 -28.87
C PRO A 80 7.77 11.83 -28.73
N LYS A 81 7.95 12.44 -27.55
CA LYS A 81 7.48 13.81 -27.31
C LYS A 81 8.19 14.77 -28.27
N PRO A 82 7.47 15.70 -28.93
CA PRO A 82 8.12 16.71 -29.73
C PRO A 82 9.05 17.58 -28.85
N PRO A 83 10.15 18.12 -29.41
CA PRO A 83 11.00 19.03 -28.69
C PRO A 83 10.18 20.22 -28.17
N LYS A 84 10.43 20.62 -26.91
CA LYS A 84 9.72 21.73 -26.26
C LYS A 84 9.86 23.00 -27.12
N GLY A 85 8.78 23.43 -27.78
CA GLY A 85 8.75 24.63 -28.62
C GLY A 85 8.01 24.50 -29.96
N ALA A 86 7.64 23.29 -30.39
CA ALA A 86 6.80 23.10 -31.59
C ALA A 86 5.31 23.23 -31.23
N GLN A 87 4.57 24.06 -31.99
CA GLN A 87 3.11 24.19 -31.88
C GLN A 87 2.44 22.82 -32.09
N GLU A 88 1.51 22.47 -31.19
CA GLU A 88 0.68 21.28 -31.32
C GLU A 88 -0.21 21.39 -32.57
N SER A 89 -0.02 20.49 -33.54
CA SER A 89 -0.93 20.35 -34.67
C SER A 89 -2.23 19.64 -34.23
N PRO A 90 -3.43 20.08 -34.66
CA PRO A 90 -4.71 19.55 -34.17
C PRO A 90 -5.04 18.11 -34.61
N ALA A 91 -4.18 17.45 -35.39
CA ALA A 91 -4.45 16.15 -36.00
C ALA A 91 -3.97 14.95 -35.17
N ALA A 92 -3.26 15.17 -34.05
CA ALA A 92 -2.73 14.10 -33.19
C ALA A 92 -3.62 13.76 -31.98
N THR A 93 -4.82 14.34 -31.88
CA THR A 93 -5.72 14.22 -30.72
C THR A 93 -6.76 13.09 -30.82
N ALA A 94 -6.69 12.20 -31.82
CA ALA A 94 -7.77 11.25 -32.10
C ALA A 94 -7.43 9.75 -31.94
N ALA A 95 -6.32 9.37 -31.28
CA ALA A 95 -6.03 7.97 -30.96
C ALA A 95 -5.84 7.74 -29.44
N THR A 96 -6.99 7.75 -28.77
CA THR A 96 -7.36 6.99 -27.56
C THR A 96 -6.41 6.98 -26.36
N SER A 97 -6.72 7.87 -25.43
CA SER A 97 -6.44 7.80 -24.00
C SER A 97 -7.26 6.71 -23.29
N THR A 98 -6.61 5.70 -22.72
CA THR A 98 -7.03 5.01 -21.48
C THR A 98 -5.79 4.46 -20.76
N GLY A 99 -5.23 5.29 -19.86
CA GLY A 99 -4.29 4.86 -18.82
C GLY A 99 -2.80 4.82 -19.20
N GLY A 100 -2.12 5.99 -19.16
CA GLY A 100 -0.64 6.00 -19.05
C GLY A 100 0.17 7.17 -19.65
N LYS A 101 -0.39 8.37 -19.85
CA LYS A 101 0.34 9.66 -20.11
C LYS A 101 1.46 9.67 -21.18
N GLY A 102 1.33 8.87 -22.24
CA GLY A 102 2.33 8.82 -23.32
C GLY A 102 1.80 8.55 -24.74
N GLY A 103 0.51 8.25 -24.94
CA GLY A 103 -0.05 7.93 -26.26
C GLY A 103 0.34 6.53 -26.78
N GLY A 104 0.67 5.59 -25.89
CA GLY A 104 0.98 4.21 -26.22
C GLY A 104 -0.27 3.35 -26.46
N GLU A 105 -0.08 2.16 -26.99
CA GLU A 105 -1.13 1.22 -27.40
C GLU A 105 -0.99 -0.11 -26.65
N TRP A 106 -2.09 -0.64 -26.13
CA TRP A 106 -2.14 -1.96 -25.51
C TRP A 106 -2.25 -3.03 -26.57
N LEU A 107 -1.29 -3.95 -26.62
CA LEU A 107 -1.30 -5.10 -27.52
C LEU A 107 -1.86 -6.35 -26.82
N PHE A 108 -1.64 -6.46 -25.51
CA PHE A 108 -2.14 -7.55 -24.68
C PHE A 108 -2.28 -7.10 -23.22
N GLY A 109 -3.26 -7.66 -22.50
CA GLY A 109 -3.42 -7.44 -21.06
C GLY A 109 -4.23 -8.57 -20.42
N SER A 110 -3.76 -9.06 -19.27
CA SER A 110 -4.46 -10.07 -18.46
C SER A 110 -4.21 -9.85 -16.97
N HIS A 111 -5.21 -10.14 -16.15
CA HIS A 111 -5.11 -10.19 -14.68
C HIS A 111 -4.88 -11.62 -14.17
N GLU A 112 -4.82 -12.58 -15.09
CA GLU A 112 -4.55 -14.00 -14.84
C GLU A 112 -3.16 -14.41 -15.34
N PRO A 113 -2.59 -15.50 -14.79
CA PRO A 113 -1.45 -16.18 -15.38
C PRO A 113 -1.66 -16.44 -16.88
N PHE A 114 -0.60 -16.29 -17.66
CA PHE A 114 -0.66 -16.52 -19.09
C PHE A 114 -0.73 -18.03 -19.38
N GLU A 115 -1.75 -18.45 -20.12
CA GLU A 115 -1.87 -19.83 -20.59
C GLU A 115 -0.85 -20.13 -21.68
N ILE A 116 0.12 -20.99 -21.35
CA ILE A 116 1.18 -21.42 -22.26
C ILE A 116 0.62 -22.54 -23.16
N PRO A 117 0.54 -22.36 -24.50
CA PRO A 117 0.14 -23.44 -25.41
C PRO A 117 1.05 -24.66 -25.34
N ASP A 118 0.54 -25.86 -25.67
CA ASP A 118 1.38 -27.07 -25.73
C ASP A 118 2.30 -27.09 -26.96
N ALA A 119 1.88 -26.48 -28.08
CA ALA A 119 2.60 -26.47 -29.35
C ALA A 119 3.38 -25.16 -29.59
N LEU A 120 4.55 -25.04 -28.96
CA LEU A 120 5.31 -23.78 -28.87
C LEU A 120 6.43 -23.60 -29.89
N GLN A 121 7.01 -24.68 -30.43
CA GLN A 121 8.22 -24.55 -31.23
C GLN A 121 7.92 -24.09 -32.66
N GLY A 122 8.26 -22.83 -32.95
CA GLY A 122 8.23 -22.27 -34.30
C GLY A 122 6.82 -22.07 -34.87
N SER A 123 5.79 -22.10 -34.02
CA SER A 123 4.41 -21.89 -34.43
C SER A 123 4.06 -20.40 -34.55
N GLY A 124 4.84 -19.51 -33.93
CA GLY A 124 4.54 -18.08 -33.82
C GLY A 124 3.35 -17.77 -32.92
N LEU A 125 2.75 -18.77 -32.27
CA LEU A 125 1.53 -18.61 -31.48
C LEU A 125 1.76 -17.72 -30.25
N LEU A 126 2.97 -17.73 -29.67
CA LEU A 126 3.27 -16.84 -28.55
C LEU A 126 3.31 -15.38 -29.00
N TYR A 127 3.85 -15.11 -30.20
CA TYR A 127 3.82 -13.77 -30.77
C TYR A 127 2.38 -13.31 -30.98
N GLU A 128 1.57 -14.11 -31.67
CA GLU A 128 0.18 -13.77 -31.98
C GLU A 128 -0.63 -13.44 -30.71
N ARG A 129 -0.55 -14.29 -29.68
CA ARG A 129 -1.28 -14.09 -28.41
C ARG A 129 -0.84 -12.83 -27.66
N LEU A 130 0.39 -12.36 -27.89
CA LEU A 130 0.95 -11.17 -27.27
C LEU A 130 0.83 -9.92 -28.17
N GLY A 131 0.14 -10.03 -29.32
CA GLY A 131 -0.04 -8.93 -30.27
C GLY A 131 1.21 -8.62 -31.11
N LEU A 132 2.11 -9.59 -31.30
CA LEU A 132 3.28 -9.54 -32.18
C LEU A 132 3.04 -10.37 -33.47
N PRO A 133 3.71 -10.06 -34.59
CA PRO A 133 3.53 -10.83 -35.83
C PRO A 133 4.23 -12.20 -35.78
N ARG A 134 3.58 -13.22 -36.36
CA ARG A 134 4.03 -14.64 -36.33
C ARG A 134 5.22 -14.94 -37.23
N ASN A 135 5.22 -14.38 -38.45
CA ASN A 135 6.10 -14.80 -39.55
C ASN A 135 7.24 -13.79 -39.79
N THR A 136 7.68 -13.13 -38.73
CA THR A 136 8.71 -12.09 -38.82
C THR A 136 9.94 -12.59 -38.08
N ALA A 137 11.08 -12.58 -38.79
CA ALA A 137 12.35 -12.89 -38.15
C ALA A 137 12.62 -11.94 -36.98
N VAL A 138 13.33 -12.43 -35.97
CA VAL A 138 13.83 -11.57 -34.90
C VAL A 138 14.75 -10.51 -35.50
N GLN A 139 14.47 -9.24 -35.22
CA GLN A 139 15.21 -8.10 -35.74
C GLN A 139 15.50 -7.10 -34.61
N CYS A 140 16.60 -6.38 -34.75
CA CYS A 140 16.92 -5.25 -33.89
C CYS A 140 16.77 -3.97 -34.72
N PRO A 141 16.29 -2.86 -34.12
CA PRO A 141 16.28 -1.59 -34.82
C PRO A 141 17.72 -1.12 -35.08
N PRO A 142 17.99 -0.42 -36.20
CA PRO A 142 19.32 0.09 -36.52
C PRO A 142 19.77 1.24 -35.63
N ASP A 143 18.83 1.99 -35.06
CA ASP A 143 19.04 3.08 -34.09
C ASP A 143 17.94 3.00 -33.02
N THR A 144 18.13 3.64 -31.88
CA THR A 144 17.14 3.82 -30.82
C THR A 144 16.40 5.15 -30.93
N ALA A 145 16.96 6.13 -31.64
CA ALA A 145 16.36 7.45 -31.77
C ALA A 145 15.02 7.39 -32.52
N GLY A 146 13.95 7.85 -31.84
CA GLY A 146 12.61 7.92 -32.43
C GLY A 146 11.90 6.57 -32.59
N ILE A 147 12.52 5.47 -32.17
CA ILE A 147 11.90 4.13 -32.18
C ILE A 147 10.97 3.99 -30.99
N ARG A 148 9.81 3.36 -31.25
CA ARG A 148 8.83 2.99 -30.23
C ARG A 148 9.01 1.51 -29.89
N PHE A 149 9.23 1.20 -28.62
CA PHE A 149 9.43 -0.18 -28.18
C PHE A 149 8.14 -0.84 -27.71
N VAL A 150 8.07 -2.15 -27.89
CA VAL A 150 7.04 -3.02 -27.34
C VAL A 150 7.57 -3.64 -26.05
N HIS A 151 6.86 -3.40 -24.95
CA HIS A 151 7.24 -3.85 -23.62
C HIS A 151 6.30 -4.93 -23.12
N LEU A 152 6.87 -6.03 -22.64
CA LEU A 152 6.18 -6.98 -21.78
C LEU A 152 6.40 -6.59 -20.33
N LYS A 153 5.32 -6.44 -19.56
CA LYS A 153 5.37 -6.15 -18.14
C LYS A 153 4.53 -7.09 -17.29
N PHE A 154 5.03 -7.44 -16.11
CA PHE A 154 4.22 -7.92 -15.00
C PHE A 154 4.25 -6.87 -13.90
N GLU A 155 3.07 -6.48 -13.42
CA GLU A 155 2.89 -5.54 -12.31
C GLU A 155 2.11 -6.26 -11.21
N PRO A 156 2.60 -6.32 -9.96
CA PRO A 156 1.91 -7.00 -8.86
C PRO A 156 0.73 -6.17 -8.34
N MET A 157 0.04 -6.69 -7.32
CA MET A 157 -1.09 -6.00 -6.71
C MET A 157 -0.71 -4.59 -6.19
N ILE A 158 -1.61 -3.64 -6.42
CA ILE A 158 -1.62 -2.32 -5.77
C ILE A 158 -3.00 -2.01 -5.21
N LEU A 159 -3.06 -1.51 -3.97
CA LEU A 159 -4.29 -1.03 -3.34
C LEU A 159 -4.08 0.34 -2.72
N HIS A 160 -5.10 1.18 -2.77
CA HIS A 160 -5.17 2.42 -2.01
C HIS A 160 -6.31 2.35 -1.01
N ILE A 161 -5.98 2.40 0.28
CA ILE A 161 -6.92 2.24 1.40
C ILE A 161 -6.98 3.57 2.17
N LEU A 162 -8.12 4.24 2.12
CA LEU A 162 -8.40 5.39 2.97
C LEU A 162 -8.78 4.88 4.37
N THR A 163 -8.16 5.44 5.40
CA THR A 163 -8.39 5.04 6.79
C THR A 163 -8.98 6.18 7.62
N SER A 164 -9.70 5.82 8.68
CA SER A 164 -10.37 6.77 9.56
C SER A 164 -9.47 7.43 10.60
N SER A 165 -8.26 6.90 10.79
CA SER A 165 -7.29 7.41 11.76
C SER A 165 -5.86 6.97 11.43
N THR A 166 -4.89 7.60 12.09
CA THR A 166 -3.47 7.22 12.04
C THR A 166 -3.22 5.80 12.53
N GLU A 167 -3.95 5.35 13.54
CA GLU A 167 -3.80 4.00 14.11
C GLU A 167 -4.30 2.94 13.12
N ASN A 168 -5.40 3.21 12.41
CA ASN A 168 -5.88 2.33 11.35
C ASN A 168 -4.91 2.32 10.16
N ALA A 169 -4.34 3.48 9.80
CA ALA A 169 -3.31 3.56 8.76
C ALA A 169 -2.06 2.73 9.12
N GLN A 170 -1.58 2.85 10.36
CA GLN A 170 -0.44 2.07 10.86
C GLN A 170 -0.74 0.57 10.87
N CYS A 171 -1.95 0.17 11.29
CA CYS A 171 -2.38 -1.23 11.27
C CYS A 171 -2.27 -1.84 9.87
N ALA A 172 -2.85 -1.17 8.86
CA ALA A 172 -2.79 -1.64 7.48
C ALA A 172 -1.37 -1.60 6.90
N LEU A 173 -0.58 -0.56 7.19
CA LEU A 173 0.79 -0.46 6.73
C LEU A 173 1.65 -1.61 7.30
N THR A 174 1.56 -1.89 8.61
CA THR A 174 2.33 -2.98 9.21
C THR A 174 1.95 -4.32 8.63
N ALA A 175 0.64 -4.59 8.45
CA ALA A 175 0.17 -5.81 7.78
C ALA A 175 0.74 -5.91 6.36
N ALA A 176 0.74 -4.83 5.60
CA ALA A 176 1.28 -4.78 4.25
C ALA A 176 2.80 -5.07 4.21
N MET A 177 3.58 -4.41 5.06
CA MET A 177 5.05 -4.58 5.12
C MET A 177 5.43 -6.02 5.49
N GLU A 178 4.77 -6.59 6.49
CA GLU A 178 4.99 -7.99 6.90
C GLU A 178 4.50 -9.00 5.86
N ALA A 179 3.48 -8.64 5.09
CA ALA A 179 3.00 -9.44 3.96
C ALA A 179 3.95 -9.40 2.75
N GLY A 180 4.98 -8.56 2.76
CA GLY A 180 5.96 -8.43 1.69
C GLY A 180 5.73 -7.24 0.74
N PHE A 181 4.74 -6.38 1.02
CA PHE A 181 4.53 -5.12 0.31
C PHE A 181 5.42 -4.02 0.87
N ARG A 182 6.74 -4.16 0.68
CA ARG A 182 7.78 -3.36 1.35
C ARG A 182 7.80 -1.89 0.95
N GLU A 183 7.28 -1.57 -0.22
CA GLU A 183 7.22 -0.21 -0.77
C GLU A 183 5.90 0.51 -0.41
N SER A 184 5.12 -0.08 0.49
CA SER A 184 3.90 0.51 1.03
C SER A 184 4.20 1.77 1.85
N GLY A 185 3.24 2.70 1.90
CA GLY A 185 3.42 3.97 2.61
C GLY A 185 2.11 4.67 2.96
N ILE A 186 2.21 5.65 3.85
CA ILE A 186 1.09 6.49 4.30
C ILE A 186 1.24 7.88 3.70
N SER A 187 0.15 8.43 3.17
CA SER A 187 0.03 9.80 2.66
C SER A 187 -1.18 10.50 3.28
N GLY A 188 -1.32 11.81 3.06
CA GLY A 188 -2.46 12.58 3.58
C GLY A 188 -2.38 12.93 5.07
N LEU A 189 -1.17 12.94 5.64
CA LEU A 189 -0.89 13.39 7.01
C LEU A 189 -0.73 14.92 7.15
N GLY A 190 -1.10 15.69 6.12
CA GLY A 190 -0.79 17.11 5.97
C GLY A 190 -1.26 18.03 7.10
N ASN A 191 -0.59 19.18 7.22
CA ASN A 191 -0.57 20.11 8.36
C ASN A 191 -1.93 20.33 9.04
N GLN A 192 -2.11 19.62 10.15
CA GLN A 192 -2.96 20.02 11.26
C GLN A 192 -2.45 21.37 11.79
N THR A 193 -2.81 22.48 11.13
CA THR A 193 -2.71 23.78 11.79
C THR A 193 -3.65 23.74 12.98
N SER A 194 -3.33 24.42 14.08
CA SER A 194 -4.20 24.52 15.28
C SER A 194 -5.65 24.99 14.99
N ARG A 195 -5.98 25.35 13.75
CA ARG A 195 -7.30 25.77 13.25
C ARG A 195 -8.09 24.70 12.49
N SER A 196 -7.48 23.62 12.00
CA SER A 196 -8.23 22.54 11.34
C SER A 196 -8.70 21.51 12.37
N LYS A 197 -9.95 21.63 12.83
CA LYS A 197 -10.60 20.62 13.70
C LYS A 197 -11.00 19.33 12.97
N ALA A 198 -10.71 19.20 11.68
CA ALA A 198 -11.09 18.04 10.90
C ALA A 198 -10.22 16.83 11.28
N PRO A 199 -10.81 15.65 11.54
CA PRO A 199 -10.04 14.44 11.80
C PRO A 199 -9.26 14.03 10.56
N VAL A 200 -8.01 13.61 10.76
CA VAL A 200 -7.11 13.13 9.69
C VAL A 200 -7.66 11.81 9.15
N THR A 201 -7.73 11.71 7.82
CA THR A 201 -8.09 10.47 7.12
C THR A 201 -6.93 10.06 6.21
N PRO A 202 -5.89 9.37 6.73
CA PRO A 202 -4.72 9.02 5.96
C PRO A 202 -5.04 8.04 4.82
N MET A 203 -4.22 8.06 3.78
CA MET A 203 -4.27 7.09 2.68
C MET A 203 -3.10 6.13 2.81
N VAL A 204 -3.36 4.83 2.78
CA VAL A 204 -2.35 3.78 2.74
C VAL A 204 -2.24 3.24 1.32
N ALA A 205 -1.06 3.32 0.72
CA ALA A 205 -0.75 2.63 -0.53
C ALA A 205 -0.10 1.28 -0.18
N VAL A 206 -0.75 0.17 -0.53
CA VAL A 206 -0.23 -1.20 -0.40
C VAL A 206 0.35 -1.60 -1.74
N ARG A 207 1.67 -1.76 -1.84
CA ARG A 207 2.35 -2.02 -3.12
C ARG A 207 3.70 -2.70 -2.94
N THR A 208 4.15 -3.36 -4.00
CA THR A 208 5.53 -3.83 -4.12
C THR A 208 6.07 -3.64 -5.52
N SER A 209 7.27 -3.10 -5.65
CA SER A 209 7.96 -2.93 -6.95
C SER A 209 8.99 -4.02 -7.20
N GLY A 210 9.52 -4.66 -6.14
CA GLY A 210 10.48 -5.76 -6.26
C GLY A 210 9.97 -7.01 -7.01
N MET A 211 8.66 -7.10 -7.28
CA MET A 211 8.07 -8.16 -8.11
C MET A 211 7.75 -7.72 -9.54
N ALA A 212 7.95 -6.45 -9.91
CA ALA A 212 7.67 -5.97 -11.25
C ALA A 212 8.65 -6.57 -12.28
N LEU A 213 8.13 -7.04 -13.41
CA LEU A 213 8.93 -7.53 -14.55
C LEU A 213 8.76 -6.53 -15.68
N SER A 214 9.84 -6.22 -16.38
CA SER A 214 9.77 -5.41 -17.60
C SER A 214 10.82 -5.91 -18.58
N SER A 215 10.44 -6.11 -19.83
CA SER A 215 11.34 -6.52 -20.91
C SER A 215 10.88 -5.92 -22.23
N ILE A 216 11.83 -5.44 -23.03
CA ILE A 216 11.57 -5.05 -24.42
C ILE A 216 11.53 -6.32 -25.26
N ILE A 217 10.41 -6.55 -25.96
CA ILE A 217 10.17 -7.76 -26.75
C ILE A 217 10.04 -7.48 -28.25
N GLY A 218 9.92 -6.22 -28.64
CA GLY A 218 9.73 -5.81 -30.02
C GLY A 218 9.92 -4.30 -30.19
N TYR A 219 9.85 -3.84 -31.42
CA TYR A 219 9.85 -2.42 -31.76
C TYR A 219 8.96 -2.17 -32.97
N MET A 220 8.51 -0.92 -33.13
CA MET A 220 7.84 -0.47 -34.34
C MET A 220 8.85 0.19 -35.27
N ALA A 221 8.99 -0.34 -36.49
CA ALA A 221 9.79 0.25 -37.55
C ALA A 221 9.15 1.56 -38.06
N PRO A 222 9.93 2.44 -38.73
CA PRO A 222 9.40 3.66 -39.34
C PRO A 222 8.27 3.43 -40.36
N THR A 223 8.19 2.21 -40.93
CA THR A 223 7.10 1.76 -41.81
C THR A 223 5.77 1.60 -41.08
N GLY A 224 5.77 1.57 -39.75
CA GLY A 224 4.62 1.28 -38.89
C GLY A 224 4.48 -0.20 -38.53
N GLU A 225 5.32 -1.08 -39.07
CA GLU A 225 5.30 -2.51 -38.77
C GLU A 225 5.98 -2.80 -37.42
N ILE A 226 5.38 -3.69 -36.62
CA ILE A 226 6.01 -4.18 -35.40
C ILE A 226 6.91 -5.36 -35.74
N HIS A 227 8.13 -5.39 -35.22
CA HIS A 227 9.05 -6.52 -35.37
C HIS A 227 9.43 -7.08 -34.00
N PRO A 228 9.44 -8.41 -33.82
CA PRO A 228 9.92 -9.03 -32.59
C PRO A 228 11.43 -8.85 -32.45
N MET A 229 11.89 -8.53 -31.25
CA MET A 229 13.32 -8.43 -30.89
C MET A 229 13.83 -9.68 -30.16
N VAL A 230 12.93 -10.60 -29.81
CA VAL A 230 13.24 -11.78 -29.01
C VAL A 230 12.56 -13.01 -29.61
N SER A 231 13.14 -14.18 -29.40
CA SER A 231 12.64 -15.47 -29.90
C SER A 231 11.46 -16.01 -29.06
N GLU A 232 10.63 -16.91 -29.61
CA GLU A 232 9.58 -17.58 -28.83
C GLU A 232 10.11 -18.31 -27.58
N PRO A 233 11.27 -19.02 -27.61
CA PRO A 233 11.86 -19.60 -26.40
C PRO A 233 12.20 -18.58 -25.30
N PHE A 234 12.62 -17.37 -25.69
CA PHE A 234 12.85 -16.29 -24.73
C PHE A 234 11.52 -15.84 -24.11
N LEU A 235 10.49 -15.57 -24.93
CA LEU A 235 9.17 -15.18 -24.45
C LEU A 235 8.59 -16.23 -23.50
N LEU A 236 8.69 -17.52 -23.85
CA LEU A 236 8.27 -18.62 -23.00
C LEU A 236 8.91 -18.55 -21.60
N THR A 237 10.20 -18.24 -21.53
CA THR A 237 10.92 -18.12 -20.27
C THR A 237 10.40 -16.93 -19.45
N VAL A 238 10.23 -15.77 -20.09
CA VAL A 238 9.68 -14.57 -19.46
C VAL A 238 8.25 -14.78 -18.96
N LEU A 239 7.41 -15.46 -19.74
CA LEU A 239 6.04 -15.80 -19.37
C LEU A 239 5.99 -16.77 -18.17
N LYS A 240 6.85 -17.79 -18.14
CA LYS A 240 6.98 -18.67 -16.96
C LYS A 240 7.38 -17.91 -15.70
N ILE A 241 8.32 -16.96 -15.81
CA ILE A 241 8.70 -16.09 -14.70
C ILE A 241 7.51 -15.23 -14.26
N ALA A 242 6.75 -14.65 -15.20
CA ALA A 242 5.57 -13.86 -14.88
C ALA A 242 4.49 -14.70 -14.17
N ASN A 243 4.25 -15.94 -14.62
CA ASN A 243 3.32 -16.86 -13.96
C ASN A 243 3.75 -17.20 -12.53
N GLY A 244 5.04 -17.48 -12.28
CA GLY A 244 5.55 -17.64 -10.91
C GLY A 244 5.40 -16.38 -10.04
N ARG A 245 5.42 -15.19 -10.66
CA ARG A 245 5.14 -13.93 -9.95
C ARG A 245 3.65 -13.76 -9.64
N PHE A 246 2.73 -14.24 -10.47
CA PHE A 246 1.31 -14.33 -10.11
C PHE A 246 1.12 -15.20 -8.86
N GLU A 247 1.70 -16.40 -8.83
CA GLU A 247 1.61 -17.29 -7.66
C GLU A 247 2.14 -16.62 -6.37
N THR A 248 3.32 -15.99 -6.46
CA THR A 248 3.89 -15.26 -5.33
C THR A 248 3.02 -14.08 -4.92
N ASN A 249 2.38 -13.41 -5.88
CA ASN A 249 1.50 -12.26 -5.63
C ASN A 249 0.24 -12.72 -4.88
N GLU A 250 -0.37 -13.84 -5.28
CA GLU A 250 -1.49 -14.47 -4.54
C GLU A 250 -1.12 -14.82 -3.10
N GLN A 251 0.05 -15.42 -2.88
CA GLN A 251 0.53 -15.73 -1.52
C GLN A 251 0.68 -14.47 -0.66
N ARG A 252 1.14 -13.36 -1.25
CA ARG A 252 1.26 -12.08 -0.53
C ARG A 252 -0.11 -11.45 -0.25
N LYS A 253 -1.05 -11.53 -1.19
CA LYS A 253 -2.44 -11.08 -0.99
C LYS A 253 -3.08 -11.77 0.20
N GLU A 254 -3.01 -13.10 0.24
CA GLU A 254 -3.62 -13.88 1.31
C GLU A 254 -2.94 -13.61 2.66
N ARG A 255 -1.61 -13.48 2.68
CA ARG A 255 -0.89 -13.09 3.90
C ARG A 255 -1.32 -11.71 4.39
N PHE A 256 -1.44 -10.73 3.49
CA PHE A 256 -1.90 -9.39 3.83
C PHE A 256 -3.32 -9.41 4.39
N ARG A 257 -4.24 -10.12 3.72
CA ARG A 257 -5.63 -10.33 4.15
C ARG A 257 -5.68 -10.88 5.58
N SER A 258 -5.02 -12.01 5.82
CA SER A 258 -4.98 -12.68 7.13
C SER A 258 -4.39 -11.79 8.23
N MET A 259 -3.29 -11.09 7.95
CA MET A 259 -2.63 -10.21 8.91
C MET A 259 -3.48 -8.98 9.25
N LEU A 260 -4.14 -8.37 8.27
CA LEU A 260 -5.01 -7.23 8.49
C LEU A 260 -6.19 -7.60 9.39
N HIS A 261 -6.90 -8.69 9.07
CA HIS A 261 -8.00 -9.20 9.89
C HIS A 261 -7.55 -9.53 11.31
N THR A 262 -6.47 -10.29 11.47
CA THR A 262 -5.94 -10.67 12.79
C THR A 262 -5.63 -9.46 13.66
N ARG A 263 -5.05 -8.40 13.07
CA ARG A 263 -4.71 -7.17 13.81
C ARG A 263 -5.94 -6.39 14.24
N ILE A 264 -6.97 -6.34 13.40
CA ILE A 264 -8.22 -5.64 13.72
C ILE A 264 -8.99 -6.40 14.80
N SER A 265 -9.14 -7.73 14.68
CA SER A 265 -9.80 -8.54 15.71
C SER A 265 -9.16 -8.38 17.08
N LYS A 266 -7.81 -8.42 17.15
CA LYS A 266 -7.08 -8.18 18.41
C LYS A 266 -7.33 -6.78 18.98
N LYS A 267 -7.37 -5.76 18.12
CA LYS A 267 -7.65 -4.38 18.53
C LYS A 267 -9.06 -4.26 19.13
N ASP A 268 -10.04 -4.91 18.52
CA ASP A 268 -11.43 -4.88 18.99
C ASP A 268 -11.60 -5.63 20.32
N GLU A 269 -10.92 -6.77 20.49
CA GLU A 269 -10.85 -7.50 21.77
C GLU A 269 -10.24 -6.66 22.89
N GLU A 270 -9.13 -5.95 22.62
CA GLU A 270 -8.50 -5.05 23.58
C GLU A 270 -9.41 -3.90 23.98
N ILE A 271 -10.11 -3.29 23.02
CA ILE A 271 -11.07 -2.21 23.27
C ILE A 271 -12.21 -2.72 24.16
N ASN A 272 -12.77 -3.88 23.86
CA ASN A 272 -13.84 -4.48 24.64
C ASN A 272 -13.40 -4.83 26.06
N THR A 273 -12.20 -5.40 26.21
CA THR A 273 -11.62 -5.71 27.54
C THR A 273 -11.40 -4.45 28.36
N ARG A 274 -10.89 -3.36 27.76
CA ARG A 274 -10.71 -2.06 28.43
C ARG A 274 -12.05 -1.44 28.84
N ARG A 275 -13.11 -1.62 28.04
CA ARG A 275 -14.46 -1.16 28.36
C ARG A 275 -15.05 -1.90 29.56
N GLN A 276 -15.00 -3.23 29.55
CA GLN A 276 -15.47 -4.06 30.66
C GLN A 276 -14.75 -3.72 31.98
N ARG A 277 -13.43 -3.47 31.94
CA ARG A 277 -12.66 -3.02 33.12
C ARG A 277 -13.08 -1.64 33.63
N ARG A 278 -13.51 -0.73 32.75
CA ARG A 278 -14.00 0.60 33.13
C ARG A 278 -15.40 0.53 33.75
N GLU A 279 -16.27 -0.30 33.19
CA GLU A 279 -17.64 -0.50 33.67
C GLU A 279 -17.68 -1.29 34.99
N GLY A 280 -16.74 -2.21 35.22
CA GLY A 280 -16.62 -2.97 36.46
C GLY A 280 -16.01 -2.20 37.65
N ARG A 281 -15.53 -0.97 37.44
CA ARG A 281 -14.97 -0.13 38.51
C ARG A 281 -16.11 0.63 39.19
N GLN A 282 -16.81 0.00 40.13
CA GLN A 282 -17.78 0.72 40.97
C GLN A 282 -17.09 1.88 41.68
N PRO A 283 -17.72 3.07 41.78
CA PRO A 283 -17.23 4.13 42.66
C PRO A 283 -17.17 3.55 44.08
N ARG A 284 -16.01 3.63 44.75
CA ARG A 284 -16.01 3.43 46.20
C ARG A 284 -16.89 4.53 46.77
N ASP A 285 -17.95 4.14 47.48
CA ASP A 285 -18.76 5.05 48.27
C ASP A 285 -17.85 5.81 49.23
N VAL A 286 -17.54 7.06 48.89
CA VAL A 286 -16.99 8.03 49.84
C VAL A 286 -18.19 8.64 50.55
N ASN A 287 -18.82 7.86 51.43
CA ASN A 287 -19.93 8.39 52.22
C ASN A 287 -19.44 8.92 53.56
N ALA A 288 -19.58 10.25 53.66
CA ALA A 288 -19.97 11.06 54.81
C ALA A 288 -19.23 10.88 56.15
N GLY A 289 -18.64 12.00 56.60
CA GLY A 289 -18.20 12.15 57.97
C GLY A 289 -19.34 12.15 58.98
N SER A 290 -19.00 11.77 60.20
CA SER A 290 -19.71 12.18 61.41
C SER A 290 -18.66 12.55 62.46
N THR A 291 -18.70 13.82 62.83
CA THR A 291 -18.10 14.44 64.02
C THR A 291 -18.47 13.69 65.29
N THR A 292 -17.49 13.43 66.16
CA THR A 292 -17.67 13.43 67.62
C THR A 292 -16.38 13.88 68.30
N ASP A 293 -16.45 15.04 68.95
CA ASP A 293 -15.51 15.51 69.99
C ASP A 293 -15.62 14.64 71.25
N ALA A 294 -14.48 14.33 71.89
CA ALA A 294 -14.28 14.21 73.35
C ALA A 294 -12.86 13.71 73.71
N PRO A 295 -12.33 13.98 74.92
CA PRO A 295 -10.94 14.40 75.12
C PRO A 295 -10.01 13.40 75.84
N ILE A 296 -8.74 13.82 75.86
CA ILE A 296 -7.52 13.40 76.55
C ILE A 296 -7.70 12.51 77.81
N SER A 297 -6.88 11.45 77.91
CA SER A 297 -6.32 11.01 79.19
C SER A 297 -4.90 10.47 79.03
N ASP A 298 -3.96 11.11 79.73
CA ASP A 298 -2.60 10.68 79.97
C ASP A 298 -2.53 9.31 80.65
N GLY A 299 -1.53 8.51 80.27
CA GLY A 299 -1.27 7.20 80.86
C GLY A 299 0.11 6.68 80.49
N VAL A 300 1.09 7.10 81.29
CA VAL A 300 2.49 6.65 81.31
C VAL A 300 2.59 5.13 81.47
N THR A 301 3.43 4.45 80.67
CA THR A 301 4.34 3.37 81.11
C THR A 301 5.24 2.89 79.94
N GLU A 302 6.53 3.23 80.04
CA GLU A 302 7.67 2.51 79.45
C GLU A 302 8.09 1.33 80.38
N PRO A 303 9.09 0.48 80.04
CA PRO A 303 9.77 0.21 78.75
C PRO A 303 9.85 -1.32 78.46
N THR A 304 10.39 -1.79 77.33
CA THR A 304 11.78 -2.32 77.26
C THR A 304 12.16 -2.69 75.82
N SER A 305 13.35 -2.21 75.43
CA SER A 305 14.38 -2.75 74.52
C SER A 305 14.01 -3.94 73.61
N ALA A 306 14.39 -3.96 72.33
CA ALA A 306 15.76 -3.71 71.87
C ALA A 306 15.85 -3.56 70.35
N GLY A 307 16.87 -2.79 69.92
CA GLY A 307 17.69 -2.92 68.69
C GLY A 307 16.97 -2.99 67.33
N ASP A 308 17.36 -2.27 66.29
CA ASP A 308 18.71 -1.87 65.95
C ASP A 308 18.69 -0.70 64.95
N SER A 309 19.79 0.05 65.01
CA SER A 309 20.31 1.18 64.25
C SER A 309 19.89 1.31 62.76
N ARG A 310 19.38 2.50 62.36
CA ARG A 310 20.08 3.64 61.70
C ARG A 310 20.75 3.25 60.37
N SER A 311 20.42 3.86 59.23
CA SER A 311 20.67 5.26 58.86
C SER A 311 20.08 5.44 57.42
N GLY A 312 19.38 6.51 57.04
CA GLY A 312 19.88 7.88 56.89
C GLY A 312 20.88 7.91 55.73
N GLU A 313 20.75 8.62 54.61
CA GLU A 313 20.12 9.92 54.37
C GLU A 313 20.21 10.24 52.86
N SER A 314 19.30 11.10 52.41
CA SER A 314 19.54 12.28 51.57
C SER A 314 20.03 12.13 50.10
N SER A 315 19.09 12.44 49.21
CA SER A 315 19.17 13.46 48.16
C SER A 315 20.54 13.99 47.70
N ALA A 316 20.78 13.91 46.39
CA ALA A 316 21.38 15.00 45.62
C ALA A 316 21.02 14.90 44.12
N ASN A 317 20.64 16.06 43.58
CA ASN A 317 20.44 16.34 42.16
C ASN A 317 21.71 16.06 41.33
N TYR A 318 21.54 15.56 40.09
CA TYR A 318 22.46 15.94 39.03
C TYR A 318 21.77 15.97 37.65
N SER A 319 21.85 17.15 37.05
CA SER A 319 21.53 17.51 35.68
C SER A 319 22.49 16.88 34.68
N GLY A 320 21.99 16.46 33.51
CA GLY A 320 22.86 16.19 32.36
C GLY A 320 22.18 15.48 31.20
N ARG A 321 21.72 16.26 30.20
CA ARG A 321 21.50 15.76 28.84
C ARG A 321 22.86 15.42 28.19
N PRO A 322 22.90 14.44 27.29
CA PRO A 322 23.79 14.49 26.13
C PRO A 322 23.01 14.50 24.79
N PRO A 323 23.68 14.90 23.69
CA PRO A 323 23.06 15.60 22.58
C PRO A 323 22.71 14.73 21.36
N SER A 324 21.89 15.35 20.51
CA SER A 324 21.53 14.98 19.13
C SER A 324 22.75 14.83 18.22
N ARG A 325 22.79 13.72 17.48
CA ARG A 325 23.72 13.52 16.35
C ARG A 325 22.99 13.79 15.04
N THR A 326 23.22 14.97 14.47
CA THR A 326 23.09 15.26 13.04
C THR A 326 24.35 14.71 12.35
N MET A 327 24.19 13.92 11.29
CA MET A 327 25.28 13.65 10.35
C MET A 327 24.92 14.32 9.02
N ASP A 328 25.71 15.34 8.70
CA ASP A 328 25.82 15.92 7.39
C ASP A 328 26.39 14.88 6.42
N PHE A 329 25.70 14.68 5.29
CA PHE A 329 26.21 13.94 4.14
C PHE A 329 26.37 14.94 3.01
N ASP A 330 27.61 15.37 2.77
CA ASP A 330 28.06 15.88 1.48
C ASP A 330 29.58 15.79 1.43
N LEU A 331 30.10 14.87 0.62
CA LEU A 331 31.42 14.94 -0.01
C LEU A 331 31.52 13.91 -1.16
N ILE A 332 31.13 14.40 -2.35
CA ILE A 332 31.87 14.36 -3.62
C ILE A 332 32.54 13.02 -3.98
N LEU A 333 31.91 12.27 -4.89
CA LEU A 333 32.56 11.24 -5.70
C LEU A 333 33.01 11.87 -7.03
N SER A 334 34.31 11.96 -7.24
CA SER A 334 34.91 12.18 -8.56
C SER A 334 34.82 10.90 -9.42
N PRO A 335 34.62 10.99 -10.75
CA PRO A 335 34.57 9.82 -11.62
C PRO A 335 35.97 9.27 -11.93
N PRO A 336 36.11 7.96 -12.23
CA PRO A 336 37.37 7.37 -12.66
C PRO A 336 37.70 7.70 -14.13
N ASP A 337 38.99 7.92 -14.38
CA ASP A 337 39.59 8.24 -15.67
C ASP A 337 39.38 7.14 -16.74
N PHE A 338 39.02 7.58 -17.94
CA PHE A 338 39.06 6.81 -19.17
C PHE A 338 40.52 6.60 -19.60
N MET A 339 40.96 5.34 -19.74
CA MET A 339 42.16 5.01 -20.51
C MET A 339 41.77 4.69 -21.96
N ASN A 340 42.40 5.40 -22.90
CA ASN A 340 42.35 5.18 -24.34
C ASN A 340 43.00 3.84 -24.72
N PRO A 341 42.46 3.11 -25.72
CA PRO A 341 43.14 1.99 -26.35
C PRO A 341 43.90 2.48 -27.59
N ASP A 342 45.20 2.70 -27.47
CA ASP A 342 46.12 2.71 -28.60
C ASP A 342 47.55 2.54 -28.06
N GLU A 343 48.04 1.30 -28.00
CA GLU A 343 49.45 0.94 -28.11
C GLU A 343 49.59 -0.60 -28.24
N SER A 344 49.97 -1.01 -29.45
CA SER A 344 50.55 -2.30 -29.92
C SER A 344 49.82 -3.63 -29.67
#